data_AF-A0A2D7FAV9-F1
#
_entry.id   AF-A0A2D7FAV9-F1
#
_cell.length_a   1.000
_cell.length_b   1.000
_cell.length_c   1.000
_cell.angle_alpha   90.00
_cell.angle_beta   90.00
_cell.angle_gamma   90.00
#
_symmetry.space_group_name_H-M   'P 1'
#
loop_
_entity.id
_entity.type
_entity.pdbx_description
1 polymer ?
#
loop_
_entity_poly.entity_id
_entity_poly.type
_entity_poly.pdbx_seq_one_letter_code
_entity_poly.pdbx_strand_id
1 'polypeptide(L)'
;MSQAIWLIMYDIASENKDKYLNWFHDVHMPEKLARPGYTWAAHYEVVGEDSGARRLDGSVSDGQRGFVAFFGGEDTRTFLNPSPVQIKPTQPPLAREMMGCRINSQMLIATEEWRSEAVGGDGPSFANLSLTVSSVDGNDEDYGGWCIQTYLPSVSEASGFEVSAKFIATTAPGTHVLVASFASVAEAAGGFRGNSKDYWSQRVRAYQNHSTGSPLLLQCISRQS
;
A
#
# COMPACT_ATOMS: atom_id res chain seq x y z
N MET A 1 19.12 -7.33 -5.73
CA MET A 1 18.27 -6.85 -6.83
C MET A 1 17.17 -5.98 -6.23
N SER A 2 16.77 -4.91 -6.90
CA SER A 2 15.78 -3.93 -6.43
C SER A 2 14.37 -4.51 -6.46
N GLN A 3 13.66 -4.58 -5.33
CA GLN A 3 12.27 -5.07 -5.30
C GLN A 3 11.30 -4.06 -5.92
N ALA A 4 10.18 -4.53 -6.46
CA ALA A 4 9.10 -3.67 -6.94
C ALA A 4 7.74 -4.12 -6.44
N ILE A 5 6.79 -3.18 -6.40
CA ILE A 5 5.40 -3.44 -6.05
C ILE A 5 4.44 -2.92 -7.12
N TRP A 6 3.37 -3.66 -7.34
CA TRP A 6 2.14 -3.17 -7.93
C TRP A 6 1.08 -3.03 -6.83
N LEU A 7 0.75 -1.78 -6.50
CA LEU A 7 -0.21 -1.39 -5.49
C LEU A 7 -1.57 -1.09 -6.14
N ILE A 8 -2.65 -1.60 -5.57
CA ILE A 8 -4.02 -1.33 -6.01
C ILE A 8 -4.87 -0.97 -4.79
N MET A 9 -5.45 0.22 -4.78
CA MET A 9 -6.35 0.71 -3.73
C MET A 9 -7.76 0.81 -4.31
N TYR A 10 -8.76 0.28 -3.62
CA TYR A 10 -10.13 0.24 -4.12
C TYR A 10 -11.15 0.04 -3.01
N ASP A 11 -12.42 0.17 -3.36
CA ASP A 11 -13.54 -0.22 -2.52
C ASP A 11 -14.41 -1.28 -3.21
N ILE A 12 -15.28 -1.94 -2.46
CA ILE A 12 -16.22 -2.95 -2.95
C ILE A 12 -17.57 -2.72 -2.26
N ALA A 13 -18.65 -2.69 -3.05
CA ALA A 13 -19.99 -2.64 -2.50
C ALA A 13 -20.27 -3.88 -1.62
N SER A 14 -21.01 -3.69 -0.51
CA SER A 14 -21.20 -4.74 0.50
C SER A 14 -21.78 -6.03 -0.07
N GLU A 15 -22.70 -5.93 -1.03
CA GLU A 15 -23.34 -7.05 -1.72
C GLU A 15 -22.38 -7.87 -2.60
N ASN A 16 -21.25 -7.29 -3.01
CA ASN A 16 -20.25 -7.95 -3.85
C ASN A 16 -19.01 -8.41 -3.06
N LYS A 17 -18.89 -8.05 -1.77
CA LYS A 17 -17.68 -8.27 -0.96
C LYS A 17 -17.25 -9.72 -0.95
N ASP A 18 -18.09 -10.63 -0.45
CA ASP A 18 -17.69 -12.04 -0.27
C ASP A 18 -17.37 -12.73 -1.60
N LYS A 19 -18.22 -12.50 -2.62
CA LYS A 19 -18.01 -13.04 -3.97
C LYS A 19 -16.68 -12.59 -4.56
N TYR A 20 -16.38 -11.30 -4.46
CA TYR A 20 -15.14 -10.75 -4.98
C TYR A 20 -13.92 -11.22 -4.18
N LEU A 21 -13.98 -11.23 -2.85
CA LEU A 21 -12.85 -11.62 -1.99
C LEU A 21 -12.46 -13.07 -2.24
N ASN A 22 -13.44 -13.99 -2.26
CA ASN A 22 -13.19 -15.40 -2.55
C ASN A 22 -12.51 -15.58 -3.91
N TRP A 23 -13.04 -14.93 -4.97
CA TRP A 23 -12.40 -15.00 -6.29
C TRP A 23 -10.99 -14.37 -6.29
N PHE A 24 -10.81 -13.23 -5.61
CA PHE A 24 -9.54 -12.52 -5.60
C PHE A 24 -8.44 -13.35 -4.92
N HIS A 25 -8.77 -13.98 -3.79
CA HIS A 25 -7.86 -14.81 -3.01
C HIS A 25 -7.60 -16.17 -3.67
N ASP A 26 -8.64 -16.85 -4.16
CA ASP A 26 -8.51 -18.24 -4.61
C ASP A 26 -8.14 -18.37 -6.10
N VAL A 27 -8.38 -17.33 -6.89
CA VAL A 27 -8.17 -17.35 -8.35
C VAL A 27 -7.19 -16.27 -8.78
N HIS A 28 -7.49 -15.01 -8.49
CA HIS A 28 -6.74 -13.90 -9.08
C HIS A 28 -5.32 -13.77 -8.56
N MET A 29 -5.12 -13.83 -7.25
CA MET A 29 -3.78 -13.79 -6.64
C MET A 29 -2.90 -14.97 -7.12
N PRO A 30 -3.36 -16.24 -7.08
CA PRO A 30 -2.61 -17.36 -7.62
C PRO A 30 -2.29 -17.23 -9.11
N GLU A 31 -3.23 -16.75 -9.93
CA GLU A 31 -3.01 -16.52 -11.36
C GLU A 31 -1.86 -15.51 -11.60
N LYS A 32 -1.76 -14.46 -10.77
CA LYS A 32 -0.65 -13.50 -10.87
C LYS A 32 0.67 -14.10 -10.40
N LEU A 33 0.66 -14.84 -9.29
CA LEU A 33 1.87 -15.50 -8.77
C LEU A 33 2.41 -16.58 -9.70
N ALA A 34 1.55 -17.20 -10.52
CA ALA A 34 1.99 -18.15 -11.54
C ALA A 34 2.78 -17.51 -12.70
N ARG A 35 2.80 -16.17 -12.81
CA ARG A 35 3.56 -15.47 -13.86
C ARG A 35 5.01 -15.26 -13.41
N PRO A 36 6.00 -15.48 -14.30
CA PRO A 36 7.40 -15.24 -13.98
C PRO A 36 7.66 -13.83 -13.44
N GLY A 37 8.51 -13.74 -12.41
CA GLY A 37 8.95 -12.49 -11.80
C GLY A 37 8.04 -11.96 -10.69
N TYR A 38 6.82 -12.49 -10.51
CA TYR A 38 6.02 -12.25 -9.30
C TYR A 38 6.56 -13.10 -8.15
N THR A 39 6.70 -12.51 -6.96
CA THR A 39 7.37 -13.17 -5.82
C THR A 39 6.48 -13.36 -4.60
N TRP A 40 5.45 -12.52 -4.45
CA TRP A 40 4.46 -12.60 -3.37
C TRP A 40 3.27 -11.70 -3.70
N ALA A 41 2.14 -11.96 -3.04
CA ALA A 41 0.95 -11.14 -3.10
C ALA A 41 0.34 -11.02 -1.71
N ALA A 42 -0.18 -9.85 -1.37
CA ALA A 42 -0.86 -9.62 -0.11
C ALA A 42 -2.09 -8.73 -0.32
N HIS A 43 -3.16 -9.03 0.39
CA HIS A 43 -4.41 -8.30 0.37
C HIS A 43 -4.73 -7.82 1.78
N TYR A 44 -5.09 -6.54 1.88
CA TYR A 44 -5.33 -5.86 3.14
C TYR A 44 -6.71 -5.22 3.16
N GLU A 45 -7.34 -5.23 4.32
CA GLU A 45 -8.49 -4.38 4.64
C GLU A 45 -7.99 -3.11 5.35
N VAL A 46 -8.61 -1.98 5.03
CA VAL A 46 -8.35 -0.70 5.70
C VAL A 46 -9.08 -0.68 7.04
N VAL A 47 -8.38 -0.38 8.12
CA VAL A 47 -8.87 -0.45 9.51
C VAL A 47 -8.65 0.88 10.25
N GLY A 48 -9.41 1.12 11.31
CA GLY A 48 -9.26 2.29 12.21
C GLY A 48 -10.09 3.51 11.82
N GLU A 49 -10.77 4.11 12.80
CA GLU A 49 -11.77 5.19 12.59
C GLU A 49 -11.21 6.45 11.89
N ASP A 50 -9.92 6.73 12.08
CA ASP A 50 -9.24 7.91 11.52
C ASP A 50 -8.60 7.66 10.14
N SER A 51 -8.56 6.43 9.63
CA SER A 51 -7.94 6.09 8.33
C SER A 51 -8.88 6.31 7.13
N GLY A 52 -10.02 6.97 7.37
CA GLY A 52 -11.16 6.91 6.45
C GLY A 52 -11.81 5.52 6.42
N ALA A 53 -11.57 4.65 7.40
CA ALA A 53 -12.33 3.41 7.53
C ALA A 53 -13.76 3.72 7.97
N ARG A 54 -14.69 3.45 7.05
CA ARG A 54 -16.07 2.97 7.27
C ARG A 54 -16.80 3.56 8.49
N ARG A 55 -17.81 4.41 8.21
CA ARG A 55 -18.84 4.72 9.21
C ARG A 55 -19.48 3.41 9.70
N LEU A 56 -19.73 3.31 11.01
CA LEU A 56 -20.36 2.15 11.66
C LEU A 56 -21.75 1.78 11.07
N ASP A 57 -22.33 2.65 10.25
CA ASP A 57 -23.63 2.48 9.59
C ASP A 57 -23.56 1.82 8.20
N GLY A 58 -22.36 1.45 7.72
CA GLY A 58 -22.20 0.75 6.44
C GLY A 58 -22.37 1.62 5.19
N SER A 59 -22.51 2.95 5.33
CA SER A 59 -22.52 3.85 4.19
C SER A 59 -21.09 4.10 3.65
N VAL A 60 -20.92 3.97 2.34
CA VAL A 60 -19.71 4.36 1.63
C VAL A 60 -19.74 5.88 1.50
N SER A 61 -18.87 6.59 2.21
CA SER A 61 -18.66 8.00 1.91
C SER A 61 -17.76 8.14 0.69
N ASP A 62 -18.05 9.12 -0.16
CA ASP A 62 -17.22 9.47 -1.31
C ASP A 62 -15.75 9.63 -0.86
N GLY A 63 -14.85 8.80 -1.42
CA GLY A 63 -13.41 8.87 -1.17
C GLY A 63 -12.83 7.88 -0.16
N GLN A 64 -13.61 6.97 0.44
CA GLN A 64 -13.05 5.95 1.34
C GLN A 64 -12.48 4.72 0.57
N ARG A 65 -11.36 4.18 1.06
CA ARG A 65 -10.73 2.96 0.54
C ARG A 65 -11.04 1.82 1.50
N GLY A 66 -11.65 0.75 1.00
CA GLY A 66 -11.89 -0.45 1.82
C GLY A 66 -10.72 -1.43 1.80
N PHE A 67 -10.00 -1.49 0.68
CA PHE A 67 -9.02 -2.55 0.42
C PHE A 67 -7.77 -2.07 -0.30
N VAL A 68 -6.65 -2.73 0.00
CA VAL A 68 -5.36 -2.52 -0.65
C VAL A 68 -4.74 -3.87 -1.03
N ALA A 69 -4.42 -4.05 -2.30
CA ALA A 69 -3.67 -5.21 -2.78
C ALA A 69 -2.24 -4.81 -3.16
N PHE A 70 -1.28 -5.63 -2.73
CA PHE A 70 0.11 -5.56 -3.13
C PHE A 70 0.47 -6.82 -3.92
N PHE A 71 1.13 -6.63 -5.05
CA PHE A 71 1.86 -7.70 -5.73
C PHE A 71 3.34 -7.34 -5.74
N GLY A 72 4.17 -8.21 -5.17
CA GLY A 72 5.62 -8.08 -5.20
C GLY A 72 6.21 -8.73 -6.45
N GLY A 73 7.27 -8.12 -6.97
CA GLY A 73 8.01 -8.65 -8.10
C GLY A 73 9.48 -8.31 -8.04
N GLU A 74 10.27 -9.05 -8.80
CA GLU A 74 11.73 -8.91 -8.87
C GLU A 74 12.18 -7.51 -9.27
N ASP A 75 11.40 -6.83 -10.12
CA ASP A 75 11.48 -5.40 -10.44
C ASP A 75 10.22 -4.96 -11.23
N THR A 76 10.18 -3.72 -11.70
CA THR A 76 9.00 -3.17 -12.39
C THR A 76 8.70 -3.81 -13.75
N ARG A 77 9.66 -4.52 -14.38
CA ARG A 77 9.45 -5.23 -15.65
C ARG A 77 8.44 -6.36 -15.50
N THR A 78 8.40 -7.00 -14.33
CA THR A 78 7.38 -8.00 -13.96
C THR A 78 5.96 -7.51 -14.24
N PHE A 79 5.69 -6.25 -13.91
CA PHE A 79 4.36 -5.66 -14.02
C PHE A 79 4.14 -4.92 -15.34
N LEU A 80 5.21 -4.43 -15.98
CA LEU A 80 5.13 -3.64 -17.21
C LEU A 80 5.22 -4.48 -18.49
N ASN A 81 5.49 -5.78 -18.38
CA ASN A 81 5.60 -6.68 -19.53
C ASN A 81 4.79 -8.00 -19.36
N PRO A 82 3.54 -8.07 -19.85
CA PRO A 82 2.72 -6.95 -20.32
C PRO A 82 2.23 -6.06 -19.18
N SER A 83 2.03 -4.77 -19.48
CA SER A 83 1.48 -3.80 -18.54
C SER A 83 -0.01 -4.05 -18.24
N PRO A 84 -0.54 -3.55 -17.11
CA PRO A 84 -1.95 -3.73 -16.77
C PRO A 84 -2.91 -3.16 -17.82
N VAL A 85 -2.51 -2.09 -18.52
CA VAL A 85 -3.27 -1.52 -19.64
C VAL A 85 -3.33 -2.48 -20.84
N GLN A 86 -2.24 -3.22 -21.10
CA GLN A 86 -2.19 -4.22 -22.18
C GLN A 86 -2.94 -5.50 -21.81
N ILE A 87 -3.02 -5.86 -20.52
CA ILE A 87 -3.74 -7.05 -20.03
C ILE A 87 -5.26 -6.82 -20.02
N LYS A 88 -5.71 -5.60 -19.68
CA LYS A 88 -7.14 -5.30 -19.48
C LYS A 88 -8.05 -5.74 -20.65
N PRO A 89 -7.70 -5.54 -21.93
CA PRO A 89 -8.54 -5.97 -23.06
C PRO A 89 -8.63 -7.49 -23.24
N THR A 90 -7.66 -8.25 -22.75
CA THR A 90 -7.57 -9.71 -22.95
C THR A 90 -8.15 -10.51 -21.79
N GLN A 91 -8.78 -9.85 -20.82
CA GLN A 91 -9.32 -10.50 -19.63
C GLN A 91 -10.51 -11.41 -19.98
N PRO A 92 -10.52 -12.67 -19.48
CA PRO A 92 -11.68 -13.56 -19.59
C PRO A 92 -12.96 -12.93 -19.03
N PRO A 93 -14.16 -13.37 -19.46
CA PRO A 93 -15.43 -12.80 -19.01
C PRO A 93 -15.56 -12.72 -17.48
N LEU A 94 -15.20 -13.79 -16.77
CA LEU A 94 -15.24 -13.82 -15.30
C LEU A 94 -14.30 -12.79 -14.68
N ALA A 95 -13.08 -12.64 -15.19
CA ALA A 95 -12.14 -11.65 -14.69
C ALA A 95 -12.67 -10.23 -14.90
N ARG A 96 -13.28 -9.95 -16.07
CA ARG A 96 -13.90 -8.64 -16.33
C ARG A 96 -15.06 -8.34 -15.39
N GLU A 97 -15.91 -9.33 -15.13
CA GLU A 97 -17.01 -9.21 -14.16
C GLU A 97 -16.47 -8.87 -12.77
N MET A 98 -15.49 -9.62 -12.27
CA MET A 98 -14.93 -9.42 -10.93
C MET A 98 -14.15 -8.11 -10.80
N MET A 99 -13.40 -7.71 -11.82
CA MET A 99 -12.74 -6.39 -11.84
C MET A 99 -13.77 -5.26 -11.81
N GLY A 100 -14.98 -5.47 -12.37
CA GLY A 100 -16.08 -4.53 -12.32
C GLY A 100 -16.68 -4.31 -10.93
N CYS A 101 -16.41 -5.20 -9.95
CA CYS A 101 -16.84 -5.01 -8.57
C CYS A 101 -16.03 -3.93 -7.83
N ARG A 102 -14.86 -3.53 -8.36
CA ARG A 102 -14.00 -2.50 -7.74
C ARG A 102 -14.56 -1.11 -7.99
N ILE A 103 -14.72 -0.34 -6.93
CA ILE A 103 -15.17 1.05 -6.96
C ILE A 103 -13.99 1.97 -6.65
N ASN A 104 -13.98 3.14 -7.31
CA ASN A 104 -12.96 4.19 -7.16
C ASN A 104 -11.51 3.74 -7.39
N SER A 105 -11.26 2.59 -8.03
CA SER A 105 -9.93 1.95 -8.04
C SER A 105 -8.80 2.86 -8.54
N GLN A 106 -7.71 2.90 -7.77
CA GLN A 106 -6.44 3.52 -8.13
C GLN A 106 -5.32 2.50 -8.04
N MET A 107 -4.28 2.69 -8.83
CA MET A 107 -3.14 1.78 -8.85
C MET A 107 -1.86 2.51 -9.20
N LEU A 108 -0.73 1.98 -8.73
CA LEU A 108 0.60 2.43 -9.11
C LEU A 108 1.57 1.26 -9.12
N ILE A 109 2.60 1.35 -9.97
CA ILE A 109 3.75 0.45 -9.96
C ILE A 109 4.93 1.25 -9.43
N ALA A 110 5.64 0.73 -8.43
CA ALA A 110 6.74 1.43 -7.77
C ALA A 110 7.94 0.50 -7.55
N THR A 111 9.13 1.09 -7.53
CA THR A 111 10.39 0.41 -7.22
C THR A 111 10.86 0.80 -5.82
N GLU A 112 11.43 -0.15 -5.08
CA GLU A 112 12.01 0.11 -3.77
C GLU A 112 13.21 1.05 -3.93
N GLU A 113 13.23 2.11 -3.12
CA GLU A 113 14.32 3.07 -3.03
C GLU A 113 15.23 2.70 -1.85
N TRP A 114 14.63 2.43 -0.69
CA TRP A 114 15.32 1.97 0.50
C TRP A 114 14.39 1.14 1.38
N ARG A 115 15.02 0.34 2.25
CA ARG A 115 14.35 -0.51 3.25
C ARG A 115 15.21 -0.59 4.50
N SER A 116 14.54 -0.64 5.65
CA SER A 116 15.16 -0.80 6.97
C SER A 116 14.33 -1.76 7.81
N GLU A 117 14.96 -2.77 8.38
CA GLU A 117 14.31 -3.80 9.21
C GLU A 117 14.73 -3.67 10.67
N ALA A 118 13.89 -4.14 11.58
CA ALA A 118 14.22 -4.26 12.98
C ALA A 118 15.37 -5.27 13.18
N VAL A 119 16.28 -4.97 14.11
CA VAL A 119 17.41 -5.86 14.42
C VAL A 119 16.95 -6.97 15.36
N GLY A 120 17.24 -8.23 14.99
CA GLY A 120 17.08 -9.38 15.90
C GLY A 120 15.66 -9.94 16.06
N GLY A 121 14.72 -9.59 15.18
CA GLY A 121 13.38 -10.20 15.13
C GLY A 121 13.29 -11.41 14.19
N ASP A 122 12.14 -12.09 14.18
CA ASP A 122 11.82 -13.23 13.29
C ASP A 122 11.60 -12.84 11.82
N GLY A 123 11.98 -11.61 11.44
CA GLY A 123 11.66 -10.98 10.17
C GLY A 123 10.27 -10.34 10.13
N PRO A 124 9.98 -9.48 9.13
CA PRO A 124 8.74 -8.74 9.10
C PRO A 124 7.53 -9.61 8.72
N SER A 125 6.48 -9.56 9.55
CA SER A 125 5.22 -10.28 9.28
C SER A 125 4.43 -9.64 8.14
N PHE A 126 4.56 -8.32 7.97
CA PHE A 126 3.73 -7.50 7.07
C PHE A 126 2.22 -7.67 7.35
N ALA A 127 1.85 -8.09 8.56
CA ALA A 127 0.47 -8.35 8.93
C ALA A 127 -0.30 -7.05 9.16
N ASN A 128 0.36 -6.02 9.71
CA ASN A 128 -0.26 -4.75 10.04
C ASN A 128 0.60 -3.62 9.50
N LEU A 129 0.06 -2.78 8.61
CA LEU A 129 0.84 -1.75 7.93
C LEU A 129 0.30 -0.34 8.19
N SER A 130 1.21 0.61 8.25
CA SER A 130 0.98 2.01 7.89
C SER A 130 1.39 2.22 6.43
N LEU A 131 0.50 2.79 5.62
CA LEU A 131 0.74 3.08 4.21
C LEU A 131 0.48 4.55 3.90
N THR A 132 1.51 5.25 3.42
CA THR A 132 1.38 6.62 2.89
C THR A 132 1.68 6.63 1.40
N VAL A 133 0.81 7.26 0.62
CA VAL A 133 0.99 7.50 -0.81
C VAL A 133 0.78 8.99 -1.04
N SER A 134 1.83 9.69 -1.45
CA SER A 134 1.81 11.15 -1.58
C SER A 134 2.73 11.65 -2.69
N SER A 135 2.36 12.75 -3.33
CA SER A 135 3.30 13.58 -4.10
C SER A 135 3.82 14.74 -3.26
N VAL A 136 4.92 15.34 -3.69
CA VAL A 136 5.61 16.43 -2.97
C VAL A 136 5.95 17.63 -3.85
N ASP A 137 5.27 17.75 -5.00
CA ASP A 137 5.29 18.93 -5.88
C ASP A 137 6.70 19.47 -6.20
N GLY A 138 7.65 18.56 -6.46
CA GLY A 138 9.03 18.89 -6.82
C GLY A 138 9.99 19.07 -5.64
N ASN A 139 9.55 18.84 -4.41
CA ASN A 139 10.38 18.88 -3.20
C ASN A 139 10.98 17.51 -2.85
N ASP A 140 11.23 16.66 -3.86
CA ASP A 140 11.66 15.26 -3.70
C ASP A 140 12.94 15.11 -2.87
N GLU A 141 13.91 16.04 -3.01
CA GLU A 141 15.16 16.02 -2.26
C GLU A 141 14.93 16.36 -0.77
N ASP A 142 14.18 17.42 -0.46
CA ASP A 142 13.84 17.78 0.93
C ASP A 142 13.02 16.68 1.58
N TYR A 143 12.07 16.09 0.84
CA TYR A 143 11.26 14.98 1.32
C TYR A 143 12.08 13.72 1.56
N GLY A 144 12.98 13.37 0.64
CA GLY A 144 13.90 12.24 0.81
C GLY A 144 14.82 12.41 2.02
N GLY A 145 15.35 13.63 2.22
CA GLY A 145 16.12 13.99 3.41
C GLY A 145 15.32 13.78 4.69
N TRP A 146 14.09 14.31 4.73
CA TRP A 146 13.19 14.16 5.86
C TRP A 146 12.84 12.69 6.14
N CYS A 147 12.59 11.90 5.08
CA CYS A 147 12.29 10.49 5.19
C CYS A 147 13.39 9.72 5.94
N ILE A 148 14.66 9.99 5.63
CA ILE A 148 15.80 9.29 6.23
C ILE A 148 16.18 9.86 7.59
N GLN A 149 16.13 11.18 7.76
CA GLN A 149 16.68 11.84 8.94
C GLN A 149 15.66 12.05 10.05
N THR A 150 14.37 11.96 9.75
CA THR A 150 13.29 12.26 10.70
C THR A 150 12.26 11.14 10.76
N TYR A 151 11.65 10.78 9.62
CA TYR A 151 10.62 9.74 9.60
C TYR A 151 11.15 8.36 9.99
N LEU A 152 12.22 7.90 9.35
CA LEU A 152 12.74 6.55 9.55
C LEU A 152 13.21 6.31 10.99
N PRO A 153 13.99 7.20 11.64
CA PRO A 153 14.32 7.06 13.05
C PRO A 153 13.06 6.99 13.92
N SER A 154 12.12 7.92 13.72
CA SER A 154 10.88 7.97 14.50
C SER A 154 10.03 6.71 14.37
N VAL A 155 9.93 6.11 13.18
CA VAL A 155 9.14 4.89 12.97
C VAL A 155 9.88 3.66 13.49
N SER A 156 11.21 3.64 13.41
CA SER A 156 12.03 2.52 13.88
C SER A 156 12.08 2.38 15.41
N GLU A 157 11.89 3.49 16.13
CA GLU A 157 11.82 3.52 17.59
C GLU A 157 10.43 3.22 18.14
N ALA A 158 9.41 3.13 17.28
CA ALA A 158 8.05 2.84 17.69
C ALA A 158 7.90 1.37 18.14
N SER A 159 7.05 1.15 19.16
CA SER A 159 6.74 -0.20 19.65
C SER A 159 6.24 -1.08 18.51
N GLY A 160 6.71 -2.33 18.50
CA GLY A 160 6.29 -3.33 17.53
C GLY A 160 6.77 -3.09 16.11
N PHE A 161 7.67 -2.13 15.85
CA PHE A 161 8.26 -1.91 14.54
C PHE A 161 8.94 -3.19 14.00
N GLU A 162 8.66 -3.53 12.74
CA GLU A 162 9.25 -4.67 12.06
C GLU A 162 10.11 -4.26 10.85
N VAL A 163 9.56 -3.42 9.98
CA VAL A 163 10.23 -2.95 8.75
C VAL A 163 9.61 -1.63 8.28
N SER A 164 10.42 -0.77 7.66
CA SER A 164 9.93 0.31 6.82
C SER A 164 10.64 0.30 5.47
N ALA A 165 9.90 0.67 4.42
CA ALA A 165 10.43 0.82 3.08
C ALA A 165 9.80 2.03 2.40
N LYS A 166 10.58 2.67 1.53
CA LYS A 166 10.11 3.69 0.59
C LYS A 166 10.20 3.17 -0.83
N PHE A 167 9.18 3.47 -1.60
CA PHE A 167 9.15 3.21 -3.04
C PHE A 167 8.89 4.51 -3.81
N ILE A 168 9.42 4.55 -5.04
CA ILE A 168 9.15 5.61 -6.02
C ILE A 168 8.27 5.04 -7.13
N ALA A 169 7.14 5.70 -7.40
CA ALA A 169 6.22 5.26 -8.43
C ALA A 169 6.75 5.55 -9.84
N THR A 170 6.67 4.55 -10.71
CA THR A 170 7.02 4.62 -12.14
C THR A 170 5.82 5.01 -13.01
N THR A 171 4.60 4.73 -12.57
CA THR A 171 3.35 5.04 -13.29
C THR A 171 2.61 6.27 -12.73
N ALA A 172 3.18 6.93 -11.74
CA ALA A 172 2.67 8.16 -11.13
C ALA A 172 3.85 9.06 -10.76
N PRO A 173 4.41 9.84 -11.71
CA PRO A 173 5.61 10.63 -11.48
C PRO A 173 5.51 11.54 -10.25
N GLY A 174 6.60 11.65 -9.48
CA GLY A 174 6.65 12.45 -8.24
C GLY A 174 5.83 11.87 -7.08
N THR A 175 5.37 10.61 -7.18
CA THR A 175 4.64 9.93 -6.10
C THR A 175 5.57 9.00 -5.33
N HIS A 176 5.57 9.16 -4.01
CA HIS A 176 6.28 8.31 -3.06
C HIS A 176 5.29 7.40 -2.33
N VAL A 177 5.76 6.20 -2.00
CA VAL A 177 5.03 5.24 -1.17
C VAL A 177 5.88 4.91 0.04
N LEU A 178 5.40 5.25 1.24
CA LEU A 178 6.01 4.79 2.50
C LEU A 178 5.17 3.66 3.07
N VAL A 179 5.83 2.55 3.40
CA VAL A 179 5.24 1.42 4.08
C VAL A 179 6.01 1.20 5.37
N ALA A 180 5.29 0.98 6.47
CA ALA A 180 5.87 0.49 7.72
C ALA A 180 5.02 -0.64 8.28
N SER A 181 5.65 -1.75 8.66
CA SER A 181 4.99 -2.91 9.28
C SER A 181 5.21 -2.95 10.77
N PHE A 182 4.18 -3.42 11.48
CA PHE A 182 4.16 -3.53 12.93
C PHE A 182 3.54 -4.85 13.40
N ALA A 183 3.89 -5.25 14.62
CA ALA A 183 3.35 -6.44 15.26
C ALA A 183 1.83 -6.39 15.49
N SER A 184 1.22 -5.20 15.59
CA SER A 184 -0.23 -5.03 15.72
C SER A 184 -0.77 -3.77 15.02
N VAL A 185 -2.08 -3.75 14.72
CA VAL A 185 -2.78 -2.56 14.18
C VAL A 185 -2.69 -1.37 15.16
N ALA A 186 -2.76 -1.62 16.47
CA ALA A 186 -2.68 -0.56 17.48
C ALA A 186 -1.30 0.11 17.47
N GLU A 187 -0.23 -0.67 17.33
CA GLU A 187 1.13 -0.16 17.18
C GLU A 187 1.35 0.55 15.85
N ALA A 188 0.80 0.01 14.76
CA ALA A 188 0.79 0.70 13.46
C ALA A 188 0.12 2.07 13.54
N ALA A 189 -1.02 2.17 14.25
CA ALA A 189 -1.70 3.44 14.50
C ALA A 189 -0.84 4.42 15.34
N GLY A 190 -0.09 3.91 16.31
CA GLY A 190 0.84 4.71 17.12
C GLY A 190 2.00 5.28 16.30
N GLY A 191 2.65 4.45 15.48
CA GLY A 191 3.75 4.87 14.59
C GLY A 191 3.29 5.80 13.46
N PHE A 192 2.10 5.56 12.91
CA PHE A 192 1.43 6.38 11.91
C PHE A 192 1.18 7.82 12.38
N ARG A 193 0.85 8.01 13.66
CA ARG A 193 0.62 9.34 14.24
C ARG A 193 1.90 10.11 14.56
N GLY A 194 3.08 9.64 14.13
CA GLY A 194 4.40 10.26 14.29
C GLY A 194 4.33 11.77 14.54
N ASN A 195 4.31 12.13 15.82
CA ASN A 195 3.95 13.45 16.33
C ASN A 195 5.17 14.37 16.37
N SER A 196 6.04 14.31 15.36
CA SER A 196 7.14 15.24 15.33
C SER A 196 6.60 16.63 15.02
N LYS A 197 6.55 17.45 16.07
CA LYS A 197 6.24 18.88 15.99
C LYS A 197 7.47 19.68 15.55
N ASP A 198 8.56 19.00 15.18
CA ASP A 198 9.73 19.68 14.65
C ASP A 198 9.37 20.47 13.38
N TYR A 199 10.14 21.53 13.15
CA TYR A 199 9.89 22.46 12.07
C TYR A 199 9.94 21.81 10.68
N TRP A 200 10.84 20.85 10.46
CA TRP A 200 10.98 20.18 9.16
C TRP A 200 9.76 19.30 8.89
N SER A 201 9.28 18.53 9.86
CA SER A 201 8.05 17.75 9.71
C SER A 201 6.83 18.62 9.39
N GLN A 202 6.70 19.80 10.01
CA GLN A 202 5.62 20.74 9.69
C GLN A 202 5.74 21.29 8.26
N ARG A 203 6.95 21.64 7.83
CA ARG A 203 7.23 22.11 6.46
C ARG A 203 6.91 21.03 5.43
N VAL A 204 7.34 19.79 5.67
CA VAL A 204 7.07 18.64 4.80
C VAL A 204 5.56 18.42 4.63
N ARG A 205 4.82 18.42 5.73
CA ARG A 205 3.35 18.29 5.71
C ARG A 205 2.67 19.38 4.88
N ALA A 206 3.26 20.58 4.79
CA ALA A 206 2.66 21.70 4.07
C ALA A 206 2.70 21.53 2.53
N TYR A 207 3.62 20.73 2.00
CA TYR A 207 3.72 20.46 0.55
C TYR A 207 3.39 19.01 0.17
N GLN A 208 3.12 18.13 1.15
CA GLN A 208 2.65 16.77 0.88
C GLN A 208 1.21 16.79 0.37
N ASN A 209 1.01 16.23 -0.81
CA ASN A 209 -0.31 15.99 -1.36
C ASN A 209 -0.64 14.49 -1.31
N HIS A 210 -1.49 14.11 -0.36
CA HIS A 210 -1.87 12.72 -0.15
C HIS A 210 -2.85 12.24 -1.22
N SER A 211 -2.62 11.01 -1.69
CA SER A 211 -3.65 10.31 -2.48
C SER A 211 -4.92 10.13 -1.66
N THR A 212 -6.08 10.14 -2.31
CA THR A 212 -7.38 10.00 -1.63
C THR A 212 -7.42 8.76 -0.72
N GLY A 213 -7.69 8.99 0.56
CA GLY A 213 -7.72 7.96 1.61
C GLY A 213 -6.36 7.71 2.29
N SER A 214 -5.25 8.30 1.82
CA SER A 214 -3.95 8.20 2.46
C SER A 214 -3.78 9.28 3.56
N PRO A 215 -3.08 8.98 4.67
CA PRO A 215 -2.44 7.71 5.00
C PRO A 215 -3.43 6.64 5.51
N LEU A 216 -3.11 5.36 5.28
CA LEU A 216 -3.97 4.20 5.57
C LEU A 216 -3.36 3.32 6.66
N LEU A 217 -4.22 2.75 7.51
CA LEU A 217 -3.88 1.64 8.40
C LEU A 217 -4.48 0.37 7.83
N LEU A 218 -3.67 -0.68 7.73
CA LEU A 218 -3.97 -1.89 6.98
C LEU A 218 -3.81 -3.12 7.86
N GLN A 219 -4.77 -4.04 7.76
CA GLN A 219 -4.65 -5.39 8.33
C GLN A 219 -4.69 -6.42 7.20
N CYS A 220 -3.72 -7.33 7.19
CA CYS A 220 -3.62 -8.39 6.19
C CYS A 220 -4.79 -9.36 6.33
N ILE A 221 -5.50 -9.60 5.23
CA ILE A 221 -6.60 -10.56 5.14
C ILE A 221 -6.26 -11.76 4.24
N SER A 222 -5.19 -11.68 3.45
CA SER A 222 -4.63 -12.82 2.70
C SER A 222 -3.20 -12.52 2.27
N ARG A 223 -2.31 -13.51 2.34
CA ARG A 223 -0.92 -13.42 1.88
C ARG A 223 -0.52 -14.73 1.21
N GLN A 224 0.18 -14.63 0.10
CA GLN A 224 0.60 -15.76 -0.73
C GLN A 224 2.02 -15.49 -1.26
N SER A 225 2.84 -16.54 -1.39
CA SER A 225 4.22 -16.49 -1.89
C SER A 225 4.52 -17.74 -2.68
#